data_AF-A0A7R8X2E9-F1
#
_entry.id   AF-A0A7R8X2E9-F1
#
_cell.length_a   1.000
_cell.length_b   1.000
_cell.length_c   1.000
_cell.angle_alpha   90.00
_cell.angle_beta   90.00
_cell.angle_gamma   90.00
#
_symmetry.space_group_name_H-M   'P 1'
#
loop_
_entity.id
_entity.type
_entity.pdbx_description
1 polymer ?
#
loop_
_entity_poly.entity_id
_entity_poly.type
_entity_poly.pdbx_seq_one_letter_code
_entity_poly.pdbx_strand_id
1 'polypeptide(L)'
;TEALLKAGTTAIAYETVTDPDGSLPLLTPMSEVAGRLAAQAGATALQFQQGGRGVLLGGVPGVQRAQVTVLGGGVVGVEAA
;
A
#
# COMPACT_ATOMS: atom_id res chain seq x y z
N THR A 1 -24.42 -1.12 -2.96
CA THR A 1 -25.16 -2.39 -2.80
C THR A 1 -26.58 -2.31 -3.37
N GLU A 2 -27.38 -1.30 -3.00
CA GLU A 2 -28.78 -1.14 -3.47
C GLU A 2 -28.94 -1.16 -5.00
N ALA A 3 -28.01 -0.54 -5.73
CA ALA A 3 -28.03 -0.54 -7.20
C ALA A 3 -27.95 -1.94 -7.80
N LEU A 4 -27.08 -2.81 -7.26
CA LEU A 4 -26.91 -4.20 -7.73
C LEU A 4 -28.14 -5.04 -7.37
N LEU A 5 -28.70 -4.84 -6.17
CA LEU A 5 -29.92 -5.53 -5.72
C LEU A 5 -31.12 -5.15 -6.60
N LYS A 6 -31.30 -3.85 -6.88
CA LYS A 6 -32.38 -3.36 -7.75
C LYS A 6 -32.23 -3.88 -9.18
N ALA A 7 -31.00 -4.08 -9.66
CA ALA A 7 -30.73 -4.62 -10.99
C ALA A 7 -30.94 -6.14 -11.09
N GLY A 8 -31.05 -6.86 -9.96
CA GLY A 8 -31.19 -8.33 -9.95
C GLY A 8 -29.97 -9.07 -10.50
N THR A 9 -28.80 -8.43 -10.49
CA THR A 9 -27.55 -8.98 -11.04
C THR A 9 -26.88 -9.94 -10.05
N THR A 10 -26.34 -11.04 -10.56
CA THR A 10 -25.37 -11.86 -9.83
C THR A 10 -24.00 -11.17 -9.85
N ALA A 11 -23.48 -10.80 -8.67
CA ALA A 11 -22.18 -10.15 -8.52
C ALA A 11 -21.28 -10.94 -7.56
N ILE A 12 -19.99 -11.04 -7.88
CA ILE A 12 -18.97 -11.69 -7.05
C ILE A 12 -17.88 -10.66 -6.75
N ALA A 13 -17.63 -10.42 -5.47
CA ALA A 13 -16.62 -9.48 -4.97
C ALA A 13 -15.27 -10.17 -4.84
N TYR A 14 -14.23 -9.64 -5.48
CA TYR A 14 -12.89 -10.23 -5.44
C TYR A 14 -12.29 -10.22 -4.03
N GLU A 15 -12.59 -9.19 -3.26
CA GLU A 15 -12.18 -9.03 -1.86
C GLU A 15 -12.85 -10.02 -0.89
N THR A 16 -13.81 -10.80 -1.38
CA THR A 16 -14.50 -11.86 -0.60
C THR A 16 -14.16 -13.27 -1.08
N VAL A 17 -13.33 -13.40 -2.12
CA VAL A 17 -12.84 -14.71 -2.56
C VAL A 17 -11.74 -15.14 -1.59
N THR A 18 -12.04 -16.14 -0.78
CA THR A 18 -11.16 -16.62 0.30
C THR A 18 -10.76 -18.07 0.05
N ASP A 19 -9.46 -18.35 0.17
CA ASP A 19 -8.92 -19.71 0.12
C ASP A 19 -9.20 -20.48 1.43
N PRO A 20 -9.07 -21.82 1.45
CA PRO A 20 -9.34 -22.62 2.66
C PRO A 20 -8.47 -22.27 3.87
N ASP A 21 -7.33 -21.62 3.65
CA ASP A 21 -6.42 -21.14 4.69
C ASP A 21 -6.81 -19.75 5.24
N GLY A 22 -7.89 -19.15 4.73
CA GLY A 22 -8.37 -17.83 5.12
C GLY A 22 -7.71 -16.66 4.38
N SER A 23 -6.80 -16.93 3.44
CA SER A 23 -6.17 -15.89 2.63
C SER A 23 -7.10 -15.35 1.54
N LEU A 24 -6.84 -14.13 1.08
CA LEU A 24 -7.59 -13.46 0.00
C LEU A 24 -6.71 -13.40 -1.26
N PRO A 25 -6.60 -14.48 -2.04
CA PRO A 25 -5.61 -14.59 -3.13
C PRO A 25 -5.74 -13.50 -4.19
N LEU A 26 -6.96 -12.98 -4.42
CA LEU A 26 -7.20 -11.91 -5.39
C LEU A 26 -6.85 -10.52 -4.85
N LEU A 27 -6.72 -10.37 -3.54
CA LEU A 27 -6.37 -9.11 -2.87
C LEU A 27 -4.88 -9.01 -2.54
N THR A 28 -4.20 -10.14 -2.34
CA THR A 28 -2.75 -10.19 -2.05
C THR A 28 -1.91 -9.42 -3.07
N PRO A 29 -2.09 -9.54 -4.40
CA PRO A 29 -1.31 -8.79 -5.38
C PRO A 29 -1.49 -7.27 -5.24
N MET A 30 -2.71 -6.81 -4.89
CA MET A 30 -2.95 -5.39 -4.67
C MET A 30 -2.26 -4.88 -3.40
N SER A 31 -2.15 -5.73 -2.38
CA SER A 31 -1.42 -5.42 -1.15
C SER A 31 0.08 -5.25 -1.40
N GLU A 32 0.68 -6.07 -2.26
CA GLU A 32 2.09 -5.95 -2.64
C GLU A 32 2.35 -4.64 -3.40
N VAL A 33 1.51 -4.33 -4.39
CA VAL A 33 1.59 -3.08 -5.16
C VAL A 33 1.45 -1.87 -4.24
N ALA A 34 0.48 -1.91 -3.31
CA ALA A 34 0.26 -0.83 -2.35
C ALA A 34 1.50 -0.59 -1.46
N GLY A 35 2.14 -1.66 -0.96
CA GLY A 35 3.35 -1.56 -0.14
C GLY A 35 4.50 -0.86 -0.88
N ARG A 36 4.81 -1.32 -2.10
CA ARG A 36 5.88 -0.73 -2.92
C ARG A 36 5.61 0.73 -3.30
N LEU A 37 4.35 1.03 -3.64
CA LEU A 37 3.94 2.40 -3.95
C LEU A 37 4.00 3.31 -2.72
N ALA A 38 3.74 2.79 -1.51
CA ALA A 38 3.81 3.60 -0.29
C ALA A 38 5.20 4.20 -0.07
N ALA A 39 6.28 3.43 -0.32
CA ALA A 39 7.65 3.93 -0.23
C ALA A 39 7.94 5.04 -1.27
N GLN A 40 7.48 4.85 -2.51
CA GLN A 40 7.66 5.83 -3.59
C GLN A 40 6.84 7.12 -3.36
N ALA A 41 5.59 6.96 -2.95
CA ALA A 41 4.70 8.05 -2.60
C ALA A 41 5.23 8.83 -1.39
N GLY A 42 5.72 8.13 -0.37
CA GLY A 42 6.37 8.74 0.80
C GLY A 42 7.63 9.53 0.42
N ALA A 43 8.48 8.98 -0.45
CA ALA A 43 9.66 9.69 -0.96
C ALA A 43 9.27 10.97 -1.73
N THR A 44 8.19 10.93 -2.50
CA THR A 44 7.66 12.10 -3.22
C THR A 44 7.10 13.13 -2.23
N ALA A 45 6.30 12.70 -1.27
CA ALA A 45 5.71 13.55 -0.25
C ALA A 45 6.76 14.22 0.67
N LEU A 46 7.94 13.60 0.84
CA LEU A 46 9.05 14.20 1.59
C LEU A 46 9.70 15.38 0.86
N GLN A 47 9.49 15.55 -0.44
CA GLN A 47 10.08 16.65 -1.20
C GLN A 47 9.53 18.00 -0.75
N PHE A 48 10.42 19.01 -0.66
CA PHE A 48 10.03 20.35 -0.22
C PHE A 48 8.96 20.98 -1.12
N GLN A 49 9.05 20.77 -2.45
CA GLN A 49 8.08 21.29 -3.41
C GLN A 49 6.68 20.67 -3.26
N GLN A 50 6.59 19.49 -2.63
CA GLN A 50 5.33 18.82 -2.31
C GLN A 50 4.83 19.18 -0.90
N GLY A 51 5.45 20.15 -0.22
CA GLY A 51 5.13 20.55 1.15
C GLY A 51 5.78 19.69 2.23
N GLY A 52 6.65 18.75 1.85
CA GLY A 52 7.39 17.89 2.76
C GLY A 52 8.58 18.57 3.42
N ARG A 53 9.25 17.83 4.31
CA ARG A 53 10.41 18.31 5.07
C ARG A 53 11.66 18.57 4.20
N GLY A 54 11.68 18.13 2.94
CA GLY A 54 12.83 18.24 2.04
C GLY A 54 13.94 17.23 2.34
N VAL A 55 13.60 16.04 2.85
CA VAL A 55 14.57 15.00 3.22
C VAL A 55 14.64 13.92 2.15
N LEU A 56 15.85 13.64 1.66
CA LEU A 56 16.08 12.54 0.72
C LEU A 56 16.01 11.19 1.46
N LEU A 57 15.13 10.29 0.99
CA LEU A 57 14.89 9.00 1.64
C LEU A 57 16.18 8.19 1.83
N GLY A 58 17.02 8.11 0.80
CA GLY A 58 18.30 7.39 0.84
C GLY A 58 19.46 8.16 1.49
N GLY A 59 19.33 9.48 1.68
CA GLY A 59 20.46 10.35 2.03
C GLY A 59 21.60 10.29 0.99
N VAL A 60 22.77 10.79 1.36
CA VAL A 60 24.04 10.69 0.62
C VAL A 60 25.18 10.54 1.63
N PRO A 61 26.37 10.04 1.25
CA PRO A 61 27.50 9.93 2.17
C PRO A 61 27.77 11.25 2.91
N GLY A 62 27.84 11.19 4.24
CA GLY A 62 28.02 12.35 5.12
C GLY A 62 26.74 13.10 5.50
N VAL A 63 25.56 12.71 5.01
CA VAL A 63 24.27 13.33 5.32
C VAL A 63 23.29 12.28 5.85
N GLN A 64 22.54 12.62 6.90
CA GLN A 64 21.54 11.72 7.46
C GLN A 64 20.40 11.43 6.46
N ARG A 65 20.03 10.15 6.36
CA ARG A 65 18.88 9.67 5.58
C ARG A 65 17.56 9.85 6.34
N ALA A 66 16.43 9.68 5.65
CA ALA A 66 15.13 9.64 6.31
C ALA A 66 15.02 8.43 7.27
N GLN A 67 14.27 8.58 8.35
CA GLN A 67 13.84 7.46 9.19
C GLN A 67 12.41 7.09 8.81
N VAL A 68 12.18 5.80 8.55
CA VAL A 68 10.88 5.24 8.17
C VAL A 68 10.46 4.25 9.25
N THR A 69 9.19 4.31 9.65
CA THR A 69 8.59 3.35 10.58
C THR A 69 7.37 2.74 9.91
N VAL A 70 7.38 1.42 9.74
CA VAL A 70 6.25 0.66 9.21
C VAL A 70 5.50 0.01 10.36
N LEU A 71 4.19 0.26 10.45
CA LEU A 71 3.32 -0.31 11.49
C LEU A 71 2.46 -1.42 10.89
N GLY A 72 2.82 -2.67 11.21
CA GLY A 72 2.18 -3.89 10.70
C GLY A 72 3.10 -4.68 9.76
N GLY A 73 3.30 -5.96 10.07
CA GLY A 73 4.20 -6.87 9.32
C GLY A 73 3.49 -7.81 8.35
N GLY A 74 2.31 -7.45 7.87
CA GLY A 74 1.62 -8.18 6.80
C GLY A 74 2.22 -7.87 5.41
N VAL A 75 1.64 -8.42 4.35
CA VAL A 75 2.12 -8.29 2.95
C VAL A 75 2.45 -6.83 2.59
N VAL A 76 1.53 -5.89 2.84
CA VAL A 76 1.73 -4.46 2.56
C VAL A 76 2.96 -3.90 3.29
N GLY A 77 3.12 -4.24 4.57
CA GLY A 77 4.18 -3.69 5.41
C GLY A 77 5.55 -4.25 5.07
N VAL A 78 5.61 -5.55 4.74
CA VAL A 78 6.85 -6.19 4.25
C VAL A 78 7.29 -5.57 2.93
N GLU A 79 6.36 -5.31 2.02
CA GLU A 79 6.68 -4.72 0.70
C GLU A 79 6.97 -3.21 0.77
N ALA A 80 6.61 -2.55 1.86
CA ALA A 80 6.90 -1.14 2.11
C ALA A 80 8.27 -0.90 2.80
N ALA A 81 8.85 -1.93 3.40
CA ALA A 81 10.10 -1.86 4.18
C ALA A 81 11.34 -2.07 3.31
#